data_AF-A0A7W1RYE6-F1
#
_entry.id   AF-A0A7W1RYE6-F1
#
_cell.length_a   1.000
_cell.length_b   1.000
_cell.length_c   1.000
_cell.angle_alpha   90.00
_cell.angle_beta   90.00
_cell.angle_gamma   90.00
#
_symmetry.space_group_name_H-M   'P 1'
#
loop_
_entity.id
_entity.type
_entity.pdbx_description
1 polymer ?
#
loop_
_entity_poly.entity_id
_entity_poly.type
_entity_poly.pdbx_seq_one_letter_code
_entity_poly.pdbx_strand_id
1 'polypeptide(L)'
;MPQLPADELGGVLLGGWGTHTYPIALTPGDDVRLVLEIEVLRGSEFFIQARGASPGECYQFTIGAWGGRWIAIARAGTDGASELLTLAPLRDRGDSAAIDPRLRVALHRCRIELQLVGAKLSLALDDLAPLTVQDPIPLSAPESGAQLALGFVETHAVVRQLTVSRRRSPLMVPSYAVANELLRSRRFPHAIDLYRRFLAEHGDTAEAAEAGLMLCQAFRRAGQFAAAERELRDYLSRWLDHPLAQDAIYELARVVQRQTGSVERATRVVLSYQESGDFVRSRFALLVNDALRRVIADDGLTPEVAGDLDLLRMLIRGSPDEGLILATVSLGAGWALRMWLYRLLDARRFDDVALSRESGQQMGEMGYQLIGCAPHTPDEDALLARALKAGKPVDEALTFGEHHPLQVGLFARGALALIGLGCANSLIEALAPRDRTPVERLLWAGLCRRVGRIQEAQEEFERCFAYTDVLARERSDPGLIWAARLGAYALELTPWQTVVDALRLRIDDHDALPLEAIAGWIAEVLGRIDDARHVYRALIDTPGHGLVGWATAGLERLETAVRRAG
;
A
#
# COMPACT_ATOMS: atom_id res chain seq x y z
N MET A 1 2.64 -13.60 18.78
CA MET A 1 1.26 -13.94 18.37
C MET A 1 1.05 -15.43 18.52
N PRO A 2 -0.13 -15.90 18.97
CA PRO A 2 -0.44 -17.33 18.98
C PRO A 2 -0.38 -17.88 17.54
N GLN A 3 0.21 -19.06 17.37
CA GLN A 3 0.23 -19.76 16.09
C GLN A 3 -1.07 -20.52 15.87
N LEU A 4 -1.59 -20.51 14.65
CA LEU A 4 -2.81 -21.25 14.30
C LEU A 4 -2.46 -22.67 13.82
N PRO A 5 -3.09 -23.73 14.36
CA PRO A 5 -2.93 -25.08 13.84
C PRO A 5 -3.41 -25.16 12.39
N ALA A 6 -2.63 -25.79 11.52
CA ALA A 6 -2.95 -25.84 10.08
C ALA A 6 -4.27 -26.57 9.77
N ASP A 7 -4.60 -27.57 10.60
CA ASP A 7 -5.82 -28.37 10.56
C ASP A 7 -7.06 -27.62 11.05
N GLU A 8 -6.88 -26.56 11.85
CA GLU A 8 -7.97 -25.74 12.37
C GLU A 8 -8.31 -24.53 11.46
N LEU A 9 -7.54 -24.29 10.40
CA LEU A 9 -7.76 -23.14 9.51
C LEU A 9 -8.97 -23.30 8.57
N GLY A 10 -9.48 -24.52 8.39
CA GLY A 10 -10.64 -24.79 7.54
C GLY A 10 -11.91 -24.10 8.03
N GLY A 11 -12.45 -23.20 7.22
CA GLY A 11 -13.66 -22.42 7.53
C GLY A 11 -13.41 -21.15 8.35
N VAL A 12 -12.15 -20.80 8.65
CA VAL A 12 -11.82 -19.62 9.47
C VAL A 12 -11.84 -18.35 8.62
N LEU A 13 -12.55 -17.34 9.10
CA LEU A 13 -12.49 -15.97 8.57
C LEU A 13 -11.22 -15.28 9.09
N LEU A 14 -10.34 -14.90 8.18
CA LEU A 14 -9.09 -14.20 8.45
C LEU A 14 -9.09 -12.81 7.80
N GLY A 15 -8.21 -11.96 8.30
CA GLY A 15 -7.97 -10.61 7.80
C GLY A 15 -8.96 -9.58 8.32
N GLY A 16 -9.09 -8.48 7.58
CA GLY A 16 -9.83 -7.27 7.98
C GLY A 16 -9.11 -6.01 7.50
N TRP A 17 -9.52 -4.85 8.00
CA TRP A 17 -8.86 -3.58 7.68
C TRP A 17 -7.43 -3.55 8.23
N GLY A 18 -6.46 -3.00 7.49
CA GLY A 18 -5.03 -2.98 7.83
C GLY A 18 -4.29 -4.27 7.51
N THR A 19 -3.03 -4.36 7.93
CA THR A 19 -2.18 -5.54 7.71
C THR A 19 -2.26 -6.50 8.89
N HIS A 20 -2.73 -7.73 8.64
CA HIS A 20 -2.80 -8.81 9.62
C HIS A 20 -1.88 -9.94 9.19
N THR A 21 -1.13 -10.54 10.10
CA THR A 21 -0.29 -11.72 9.84
C THR A 21 -0.64 -12.82 10.83
N TYR A 22 -0.89 -14.01 10.32
CA TYR A 22 -1.32 -15.20 11.04
C TYR A 22 -0.26 -16.30 10.87
N PRO A 23 0.68 -16.43 11.82
CA PRO A 23 1.65 -17.51 11.81
C PRO A 23 0.96 -18.88 11.91
N ILE A 24 1.41 -19.83 11.11
CA ILE A 24 0.89 -21.20 11.10
C ILE A 24 1.81 -22.06 11.95
N ALA A 25 1.23 -22.85 12.85
CA ALA A 25 1.94 -23.78 13.73
C ALA A 25 2.44 -25.01 12.95
N LEU A 26 3.41 -24.78 12.05
CA LEU A 26 4.01 -25.81 11.21
C LEU A 26 5.50 -25.54 11.06
N THR A 27 6.30 -26.59 11.16
CA THR A 27 7.73 -26.59 10.80
C THR A 27 7.87 -27.19 9.39
N PRO A 28 7.75 -26.41 8.31
CA PRO A 28 8.11 -26.86 6.98
C PRO A 28 9.53 -27.44 6.92
N GLY A 29 9.74 -28.38 6.01
CA GLY A 29 11.09 -28.78 5.63
C GLY A 29 11.68 -27.74 4.66
N ASP A 30 12.90 -28.01 4.17
CA ASP A 30 13.53 -27.16 3.16
C ASP A 30 12.65 -27.03 1.91
N ASP A 31 12.01 -28.14 1.50
CA ASP A 31 11.05 -28.14 0.41
C ASP A 31 9.60 -28.20 0.89
N VAL A 32 8.81 -27.27 0.36
CA VAL A 32 7.41 -27.08 0.74
C VAL A 32 6.56 -27.04 -0.52
N ARG A 33 5.52 -27.87 -0.55
CA ARG A 33 4.39 -27.66 -1.46
C ARG A 33 3.14 -27.39 -0.64
N LEU A 34 2.56 -26.22 -0.84
CA LEU A 34 1.37 -25.74 -0.16
C LEU A 34 0.25 -25.60 -1.18
N VAL A 35 -0.91 -26.13 -0.86
CA VAL A 35 -2.16 -25.91 -1.60
C VAL A 35 -3.14 -25.23 -0.66
N LEU A 36 -3.61 -24.05 -1.05
CA LEU A 36 -4.53 -23.23 -0.29
C LEU A 36 -5.76 -22.95 -1.14
N GLU A 37 -6.94 -23.35 -0.68
CA GLU A 37 -8.21 -22.88 -1.22
C GLU A 37 -8.74 -21.77 -0.32
N ILE A 38 -8.97 -20.61 -0.90
CA ILE A 38 -9.36 -19.41 -0.18
C ILE A 38 -10.47 -18.67 -0.90
N GLU A 39 -11.44 -18.19 -0.13
CA GLU A 39 -12.54 -17.37 -0.62
C GLU A 39 -12.39 -15.95 -0.09
N VAL A 40 -12.02 -15.03 -0.97
CA VAL A 40 -11.85 -13.63 -0.63
C VAL A 40 -13.22 -12.96 -0.67
N LEU A 41 -13.68 -12.52 0.49
CA LEU A 41 -15.01 -11.90 0.63
C LEU A 41 -14.96 -10.41 0.30
N ARG A 42 -13.84 -9.75 0.64
CA ARG A 42 -13.61 -8.32 0.41
C ARG A 42 -12.12 -8.01 0.45
N GLY A 43 -11.73 -6.93 -0.22
CA GLY A 43 -10.33 -6.56 -0.41
C GLY A 43 -9.77 -7.26 -1.64
N SER A 44 -8.48 -7.10 -1.86
CA SER A 44 -7.84 -7.63 -3.07
C SER A 44 -6.42 -8.10 -2.83
N GLU A 45 -5.87 -7.92 -1.62
CA GLU A 45 -4.45 -8.15 -1.36
C GLU A 45 -4.23 -9.04 -0.14
N PHE A 46 -3.60 -10.17 -0.37
CA PHE A 46 -3.13 -11.05 0.69
C PHE A 46 -1.82 -11.70 0.26
N PHE A 47 -1.09 -12.23 1.22
CA PHE A 47 0.21 -12.81 0.97
C PHE A 47 0.44 -14.06 1.80
N ILE A 48 1.29 -14.93 1.29
CA ILE A 48 1.74 -16.13 1.99
C ILE A 48 3.23 -15.95 2.25
N GLN A 49 3.64 -16.07 3.52
CA GLN A 49 5.03 -16.04 3.92
C GLN A 49 5.53 -17.48 4.09
N ALA A 50 6.69 -17.79 3.53
CA ALA A 50 7.30 -19.12 3.63
C ALA A 50 8.82 -19.03 3.87
N ARG A 51 9.38 -20.07 4.48
CA ARG A 51 10.76 -20.11 5.00
C ARG A 51 11.07 -18.90 5.88
N GLY A 52 10.10 -18.53 6.73
CA GLY A 52 10.14 -17.32 7.54
C GLY A 52 8.76 -16.71 7.73
N ALA A 53 8.68 -15.78 8.67
CA ALA A 53 7.54 -14.92 8.86
C ALA A 53 8.02 -13.55 9.39
N SER A 54 7.29 -12.49 9.04
CA SER A 54 7.54 -11.13 9.54
C SER A 54 7.48 -11.10 11.07
N PRO A 55 8.37 -10.35 11.76
CA PRO A 55 9.34 -9.38 11.22
C PRO A 55 10.68 -10.00 10.77
N GLY A 56 10.82 -11.33 10.72
CA GLY A 56 12.00 -12.00 10.19
C GLY A 56 12.08 -12.00 8.66
N GLU A 57 13.23 -12.42 8.11
CA GLU A 57 13.37 -12.64 6.67
C GLU A 57 12.44 -13.77 6.22
N CYS A 58 11.74 -13.57 5.09
CA CYS A 58 10.85 -14.59 4.54
C CYS A 58 10.66 -14.41 3.02
N TYR A 59 10.22 -15.48 2.36
CA TYR A 59 9.63 -15.33 1.04
C TYR A 59 8.20 -14.88 1.18
N GLN A 60 7.84 -13.82 0.48
CA GLN A 60 6.49 -13.31 0.42
C GLN A 60 5.92 -13.55 -0.98
N PHE A 61 4.86 -14.35 -1.05
CA PHE A 61 4.06 -14.58 -2.23
C PHE A 61 2.81 -13.73 -2.13
N THR A 62 2.78 -12.57 -2.79
CA THR A 62 1.66 -11.64 -2.71
C THR A 62 0.71 -11.87 -3.87
N ILE A 63 -0.59 -11.99 -3.57
CA ILE A 63 -1.68 -12.09 -4.52
C ILE A 63 -2.48 -10.79 -4.46
N GLY A 64 -2.63 -10.15 -5.62
CA GLY A 64 -3.30 -8.86 -5.77
C GLY A 64 -2.55 -7.69 -5.14
N ALA A 65 -1.22 -7.71 -5.25
CA ALA A 65 -0.35 -6.61 -4.86
C ALA A 65 -0.70 -5.31 -5.61
N TRP A 66 -0.38 -4.17 -4.97
CA TRP A 66 -0.58 -2.82 -5.50
C TRP A 66 -2.04 -2.55 -5.91
N GLY A 67 -2.95 -2.85 -4.99
CA GLY A 67 -4.37 -2.58 -5.17
C GLY A 67 -5.07 -3.60 -6.07
N GLY A 68 -4.69 -4.88 -5.97
CA GLY A 68 -5.40 -5.99 -6.59
C GLY A 68 -4.97 -6.34 -8.01
N ARG A 69 -3.78 -5.91 -8.45
CA ARG A 69 -3.40 -5.94 -9.88
C ARG A 69 -2.31 -6.92 -10.24
N TRP A 70 -1.54 -7.39 -9.26
CA TRP A 70 -0.34 -8.18 -9.53
C TRP A 70 -0.23 -9.39 -8.63
N ILE A 71 0.37 -10.45 -9.15
CA ILE A 71 0.96 -11.51 -8.34
C ILE A 71 2.47 -11.28 -8.30
N ALA A 72 3.07 -11.47 -7.13
CA ALA A 72 4.49 -11.17 -6.92
C ALA A 72 5.14 -12.19 -5.99
N ILE A 73 6.41 -12.46 -6.24
CA ILE A 73 7.29 -13.21 -5.32
C ILE A 73 8.41 -12.26 -4.91
N ALA A 74 8.59 -12.07 -3.62
CA ALA A 74 9.60 -11.20 -3.06
C ALA A 74 10.35 -11.85 -1.89
N ARG A 75 11.54 -11.33 -1.58
CA ARG A 75 12.21 -11.55 -0.30
C ARG A 75 11.88 -10.38 0.62
N ALA A 76 11.18 -10.62 1.71
CA ALA A 76 10.97 -9.61 2.74
C ALA A 76 12.16 -9.59 3.70
N GLY A 77 12.73 -8.41 3.96
CA GLY A 77 13.78 -8.20 4.94
C GLY A 77 13.25 -7.83 6.33
N THR A 78 14.14 -7.83 7.33
CA THR A 78 13.83 -7.42 8.71
C THR A 78 13.52 -5.92 8.86
N ASP A 79 13.92 -5.13 7.87
CA ASP A 79 13.69 -3.69 7.77
C ASP A 79 12.35 -3.33 7.09
N GLY A 80 11.54 -4.33 6.75
CA GLY A 80 10.28 -4.16 6.02
C GLY A 80 10.47 -3.90 4.52
N ALA A 81 11.69 -3.76 4.03
CA ALA A 81 11.95 -3.62 2.61
C ALA A 81 11.83 -4.97 1.91
N SER A 82 10.96 -5.06 0.91
CA SER A 82 10.80 -6.26 0.09
C SER A 82 11.61 -6.16 -1.20
N GLU A 83 12.46 -7.16 -1.45
CA GLU A 83 13.18 -7.34 -2.70
C GLU A 83 12.32 -8.17 -3.66
N LEU A 84 11.68 -7.50 -4.62
CA LEU A 84 10.85 -8.13 -5.64
C LEU A 84 11.70 -9.03 -6.55
N LEU A 85 11.42 -10.34 -6.56
CA LEU A 85 12.12 -11.34 -7.38
C LEU A 85 11.45 -11.50 -8.75
N THR A 86 10.13 -11.63 -8.77
CA THR A 86 9.35 -11.74 -10.00
C THR A 86 7.93 -11.26 -9.77
N LEU A 87 7.24 -10.95 -10.86
CA LEU A 87 5.84 -10.53 -10.85
C LEU A 87 5.15 -10.91 -12.16
N ALA A 88 3.82 -10.97 -12.11
CA ALA A 88 2.98 -11.04 -13.29
C ALA A 88 1.66 -10.30 -13.03
N PRO A 89 1.02 -9.76 -14.07
CA PRO A 89 -0.29 -9.14 -13.95
C PRO A 89 -1.33 -10.18 -13.54
N LEU A 90 -2.20 -9.82 -12.61
CA LEU A 90 -3.38 -10.60 -12.26
C LEU A 90 -4.46 -10.30 -13.31
N ARG A 91 -4.65 -11.22 -14.27
CA ARG A 91 -5.61 -11.05 -15.38
C ARG A 91 -6.92 -11.75 -15.05
N ASP A 92 -8.03 -11.13 -15.45
CA ASP A 92 -9.36 -11.71 -15.26
C ASP A 92 -9.57 -12.91 -16.18
N ARG A 93 -10.37 -13.89 -15.74
CA ARG A 93 -10.61 -15.12 -16.49
C ARG A 93 -11.40 -14.82 -17.77
N GLY A 94 -10.71 -14.80 -18.92
CA GLY A 94 -11.35 -14.84 -20.23
C GLY A 94 -11.15 -13.61 -21.11
N ASP A 95 -10.49 -12.54 -20.63
CA ASP A 95 -10.21 -11.37 -21.45
C ASP A 95 -8.70 -11.07 -21.53
N SER A 96 -8.16 -11.16 -22.74
CA SER A 96 -6.72 -11.13 -22.99
C SER A 96 -6.19 -9.76 -23.44
N ALA A 97 -7.09 -8.80 -23.68
CA ALA A 97 -6.78 -7.52 -24.33
C ALA A 97 -7.20 -6.27 -23.55
N ALA A 98 -8.11 -6.36 -22.57
CA ALA A 98 -8.64 -5.19 -21.87
C ALA A 98 -8.77 -5.42 -20.36
N ILE A 99 -7.74 -5.01 -19.61
CA ILE A 99 -7.85 -4.84 -18.16
C ILE A 99 -8.46 -3.47 -17.94
N ASP A 100 -9.62 -3.38 -17.28
CA ASP A 100 -10.11 -2.09 -16.80
C ASP A 100 -9.19 -1.64 -15.64
N PRO A 101 -8.39 -0.58 -15.82
CA PRO A 101 -7.46 -0.12 -14.79
C PRO A 101 -8.16 0.36 -13.51
N ARG A 102 -9.48 0.63 -13.58
CA ARG A 102 -10.32 1.08 -12.47
C ARG A 102 -10.93 -0.07 -11.68
N LEU A 103 -11.06 -1.26 -12.26
CA LEU A 103 -11.66 -2.40 -11.58
C LEU A 103 -10.59 -3.19 -10.81
N ARG A 104 -10.82 -3.37 -9.50
CA ARG A 104 -10.07 -4.35 -8.71
C ARG A 104 -10.46 -5.74 -9.19
N VAL A 105 -9.49 -6.62 -9.45
CA VAL A 105 -9.80 -8.02 -9.75
C VAL A 105 -10.49 -8.62 -8.53
N ALA A 106 -11.75 -8.99 -8.69
CA ALA A 106 -12.51 -9.63 -7.62
C ALA A 106 -12.04 -11.08 -7.50
N LEU A 107 -11.07 -11.29 -6.60
CA LEU A 107 -10.74 -12.63 -6.13
C LEU A 107 -11.97 -13.12 -5.35
N HIS A 108 -12.77 -14.02 -5.92
CA HIS A 108 -13.92 -14.59 -5.22
C HIS A 108 -13.52 -15.89 -4.52
N ARG A 109 -13.23 -16.93 -5.30
CA ARG A 109 -12.68 -18.19 -4.81
C ARG A 109 -11.51 -18.57 -5.68
N CYS A 110 -10.35 -18.77 -5.05
CA CYS A 110 -9.15 -19.15 -5.76
C CYS A 110 -8.42 -20.30 -5.05
N ARG A 111 -7.78 -21.12 -5.87
CA ARG A 111 -6.90 -22.20 -5.46
C ARG A 111 -5.46 -21.77 -5.74
N ILE A 112 -4.67 -21.67 -4.69
CA ILE A 112 -3.27 -21.30 -4.75
C ILE A 112 -2.43 -22.55 -4.55
N GLU A 113 -1.46 -22.74 -5.43
CA GLU A 113 -0.42 -23.73 -5.26
C GLU A 113 0.95 -23.05 -5.18
N LEU A 114 1.62 -23.21 -4.04
CA LEU A 114 3.00 -22.79 -3.86
C LEU A 114 3.92 -24.00 -3.89
N GLN A 115 5.05 -23.85 -4.58
CA GLN A 115 6.15 -24.81 -4.53
C GLN A 115 7.46 -24.07 -4.23
N LEU A 116 8.12 -24.49 -3.16
CA LEU A 116 9.46 -24.06 -2.80
C LEU A 116 10.33 -25.30 -2.82
N VAL A 117 11.19 -25.42 -3.84
CA VAL A 117 12.07 -26.58 -4.04
C VAL A 117 13.50 -26.07 -4.21
N GLY A 118 14.32 -26.20 -3.17
CA GLY A 118 15.65 -25.59 -3.15
C GLY A 118 15.61 -24.09 -3.42
N ALA A 119 16.20 -23.65 -4.53
CA ALA A 119 16.20 -22.27 -5.00
C ALA A 119 15.00 -21.91 -5.90
N LYS A 120 14.22 -22.90 -6.36
CA LYS A 120 13.08 -22.66 -7.25
C LYS A 120 11.83 -22.33 -6.44
N LEU A 121 11.24 -21.17 -6.70
CA LEU A 121 9.99 -20.69 -6.12
C LEU A 121 8.93 -20.64 -7.22
N SER A 122 7.74 -21.16 -6.94
CA SER A 122 6.62 -21.15 -7.88
C SER A 122 5.31 -20.85 -7.17
N LEU A 123 4.49 -20.01 -7.79
CA LEU A 123 3.13 -19.65 -7.37
C LEU A 123 2.21 -19.86 -8.57
N ALA A 124 1.29 -20.81 -8.44
CA ALA A 124 0.17 -20.96 -9.36
C ALA A 124 -1.12 -20.47 -8.69
N LEU A 125 -1.93 -19.77 -9.45
CA LEU A 125 -3.25 -19.29 -9.03
C LEU A 125 -4.28 -19.83 -10.01
N ASP A 126 -5.12 -20.74 -9.54
CA ASP A 126 -6.11 -21.44 -10.34
C ASP A 126 -5.50 -22.07 -11.61
N ASP A 127 -6.00 -21.66 -12.78
CA ASP A 127 -5.58 -22.13 -14.11
C ASP A 127 -4.58 -21.17 -14.77
N LEU A 128 -4.12 -20.12 -14.06
CA LEU A 128 -3.12 -19.21 -14.58
C LEU A 128 -1.76 -19.91 -14.68
N ALA A 129 -0.95 -19.45 -15.65
CA ALA A 129 0.43 -19.93 -15.79
C ALA A 129 1.21 -19.67 -14.48
N PRO A 130 2.00 -20.66 -14.00
CA PRO A 130 2.69 -20.54 -12.73
C PRO A 130 3.79 -19.47 -12.80
N LEU A 131 3.70 -18.47 -11.93
CA LEU A 131 4.76 -17.49 -11.72
C LEU A 131 5.94 -18.20 -11.04
N THR A 132 7.05 -18.32 -11.75
CA THR A 132 8.21 -19.11 -11.30
C THR A 132 9.46 -18.26 -11.34
N VAL A 133 10.29 -18.36 -10.30
CA VAL A 133 11.60 -17.72 -10.23
C VAL A 133 12.61 -18.66 -9.58
N GLN A 134 13.84 -18.60 -10.08
CA GLN A 134 14.99 -19.22 -9.44
C GLN A 134 15.65 -18.16 -8.57
N ASP A 135 15.57 -18.29 -7.24
CA ASP A 135 16.32 -17.44 -6.33
C ASP A 135 17.69 -18.08 -6.04
N PRO A 136 18.77 -17.55 -6.61
CA PRO A 136 20.11 -18.11 -6.45
C PRO A 136 20.67 -17.94 -5.02
N ILE A 137 20.06 -17.06 -4.21
CA ILE A 137 20.37 -16.94 -2.77
C ILE A 137 19.12 -17.34 -1.97
N PRO A 138 18.79 -18.63 -1.89
CA PRO A 138 17.59 -19.03 -1.21
C PRO A 138 17.66 -18.62 0.26
N LEU A 139 16.56 -18.18 0.87
CA LEU A 139 16.54 -17.92 2.31
C LEU A 139 16.85 -19.21 3.06
N SER A 140 17.75 -19.12 4.04
CA SER A 140 17.98 -20.20 4.99
C SER A 140 16.73 -20.40 5.84
N ALA A 141 16.46 -21.64 6.26
CA ALA A 141 15.38 -21.89 7.21
C ALA A 141 15.62 -21.03 8.47
N PRO A 142 14.63 -20.25 8.94
CA PRO A 142 14.81 -19.39 10.09
C PRO A 142 15.06 -20.25 11.34
N GLU A 143 15.96 -19.80 12.22
CA GLU A 143 16.15 -20.41 13.54
C GLU A 143 14.88 -20.28 14.41
N SER A 144 14.02 -19.31 14.09
CA SER A 144 12.75 -19.08 14.78
C SER A 144 11.67 -20.08 14.31
N GLY A 145 10.89 -20.59 15.26
CA GLY A 145 9.87 -21.63 15.05
C GLY A 145 8.59 -21.19 14.32
N ALA A 146 8.66 -20.22 13.41
CA ALA A 146 7.53 -19.67 12.66
C ALA A 146 7.91 -19.50 11.18
N GLN A 147 7.78 -20.59 10.40
CA GLN A 147 8.32 -20.65 9.03
C GLN A 147 7.25 -20.47 7.94
N LEU A 148 5.97 -20.41 8.31
CA LEU A 148 4.85 -20.18 7.41
C LEU A 148 3.85 -19.22 8.05
N ALA A 149 3.35 -18.24 7.30
CA ALA A 149 2.28 -17.37 7.75
C ALA A 149 1.36 -16.98 6.59
N LEU A 150 0.09 -16.68 6.90
CA LEU A 150 -0.83 -16.01 6.00
C LEU A 150 -0.94 -14.55 6.43
N GLY A 151 -0.82 -13.62 5.50
CA GLY A 151 -1.07 -12.23 5.77
C GLY A 151 -2.09 -11.62 4.83
N PHE A 152 -2.77 -10.59 5.31
CA PHE A 152 -3.88 -9.93 4.62
C PHE A 152 -3.71 -8.44 4.76
N VAL A 153 -3.88 -7.69 3.66
CA VAL A 153 -3.82 -6.23 3.64
C VAL A 153 -5.20 -5.74 3.22
N GLU A 154 -5.95 -5.18 4.17
CA GLU A 154 -7.31 -4.67 3.94
C GLU A 154 -8.27 -5.70 3.31
N THR A 155 -8.01 -6.98 3.56
CA THR A 155 -8.65 -8.10 2.88
C THR A 155 -9.24 -9.05 3.91
N HIS A 156 -10.49 -9.48 3.70
CA HIS A 156 -11.06 -10.65 4.34
C HIS A 156 -10.87 -11.85 3.44
N ALA A 157 -10.62 -13.00 4.04
CA ALA A 157 -10.92 -14.25 3.37
C ALA A 157 -11.30 -15.38 4.31
N VAL A 158 -12.05 -16.34 3.78
CA VAL A 158 -12.28 -17.62 4.44
C VAL A 158 -11.29 -18.63 3.86
N VAL A 159 -10.43 -19.18 4.70
CA VAL A 159 -9.58 -20.31 4.31
C VAL A 159 -10.47 -21.54 4.24
N ARG A 160 -10.69 -22.08 3.05
CA ARG A 160 -11.54 -23.27 2.84
C ARG A 160 -10.77 -24.54 3.11
N GLN A 161 -9.53 -24.60 2.61
CA GLN A 161 -8.67 -25.75 2.79
C GLN A 161 -7.21 -25.30 2.75
N LEU A 162 -6.39 -25.83 3.65
CA LEU A 162 -4.94 -25.73 3.58
C LEU A 162 -4.33 -27.12 3.63
N THR A 163 -3.47 -27.44 2.67
CA THR A 163 -2.72 -28.69 2.65
C THR A 163 -1.25 -28.38 2.46
N VAL A 164 -0.42 -28.83 3.39
CA VAL A 164 1.03 -28.66 3.30
C VAL A 164 1.68 -30.03 3.19
N SER A 165 2.35 -30.26 2.07
CA SER A 165 3.11 -31.46 1.81
C SER A 165 4.60 -31.16 1.91
N ARG A 166 5.31 -32.00 2.65
CA ARG A 166 6.76 -31.92 2.82
C ARG A 166 7.40 -32.88 1.83
N ARG A 167 8.41 -32.40 1.11
CA ARG A 167 9.31 -33.28 0.38
C ARG A 167 10.65 -33.24 1.07
N ARG A 168 11.26 -34.41 1.29
CA ARG A 168 12.68 -34.47 1.60
C ARG A 168 13.39 -34.42 0.25
N SER A 169 14.00 -33.29 -0.07
CA SER A 169 14.88 -33.26 -1.24
C SER A 169 16.13 -34.07 -0.96
N PRO A 170 16.57 -34.89 -1.92
CA PRO A 170 17.91 -35.45 -1.90
C PRO A 170 18.94 -34.33 -2.12
N LEU A 171 19.89 -34.23 -1.20
CA LEU A 171 21.02 -33.32 -1.25
C LEU A 171 21.78 -33.46 -2.59
N MET A 172 21.96 -32.34 -3.27
CA MET A 172 23.10 -32.13 -4.16
C MET A 172 23.72 -30.78 -3.85
N VAL A 173 25.02 -30.78 -3.54
CA VAL A 173 25.79 -29.59 -3.15
C VAL A 173 26.92 -29.38 -4.16
N PRO A 174 26.88 -28.30 -4.96
CA PRO A 174 28.02 -27.81 -5.75
C PRO A 174 29.04 -27.03 -4.90
N SER A 175 30.25 -26.79 -5.41
CA SER A 175 31.32 -26.10 -4.65
C SER A 175 31.00 -24.64 -4.29
N TYR A 176 30.29 -23.90 -5.15
CA TYR A 176 29.84 -22.52 -4.85
C TYR A 176 28.78 -22.43 -3.74
N ALA A 177 28.25 -23.57 -3.24
CA ALA A 177 27.30 -23.57 -2.14
C ALA A 177 27.85 -22.96 -0.85
N VAL A 178 29.15 -23.14 -0.56
CA VAL A 178 29.79 -22.52 0.60
C VAL A 178 29.77 -21.00 0.48
N ALA A 179 30.02 -20.46 -0.72
CA ALA A 179 29.93 -19.03 -0.97
C ALA A 179 28.48 -18.52 -0.79
N ASN A 180 27.49 -19.29 -1.26
CA ASN A 180 26.07 -18.99 -1.05
C ASN A 180 25.70 -18.97 0.45
N GLU A 181 26.15 -19.94 1.24
CA GLU A 181 25.91 -19.96 2.70
C GLU A 181 26.54 -18.75 3.40
N LEU A 182 27.76 -18.37 3.00
CA LEU A 182 28.41 -17.18 3.54
C LEU A 182 27.66 -15.91 3.17
N LEU A 183 27.13 -15.83 1.94
CA LEU A 183 26.32 -14.72 1.48
C LEU A 183 25.00 -14.61 2.26
N ARG A 184 24.32 -15.74 2.53
CA ARG A 184 23.12 -15.80 3.39
C ARG A 184 23.43 -15.39 4.82
N SER A 185 24.56 -15.85 5.36
CA SER A 185 25.04 -15.50 6.70
C SER A 185 25.60 -14.07 6.81
N ARG A 186 25.39 -13.22 5.78
CA ARG A 186 25.88 -11.84 5.69
C ARG A 186 27.40 -11.69 5.83
N ARG A 187 28.18 -12.75 5.57
CA ARG A 187 29.65 -12.77 5.57
C ARG A 187 30.20 -12.39 4.19
N PHE A 188 29.83 -11.21 3.73
CA PHE A 188 30.04 -10.79 2.34
C PHE A 188 31.50 -10.86 1.84
N PRO A 189 32.54 -10.43 2.60
CA PRO A 189 33.92 -10.49 2.11
C PRO A 189 34.37 -11.91 1.77
N HIS A 190 34.04 -12.88 2.64
CA HIS A 190 34.42 -14.28 2.43
C HIS A 190 33.64 -14.90 1.27
N ALA A 191 32.35 -14.53 1.11
CA ALA A 191 31.56 -14.98 -0.04
C ALA A 191 32.16 -14.46 -1.37
N ILE A 192 32.53 -13.18 -1.42
CA ILE A 192 33.17 -12.54 -2.59
C ILE A 192 34.46 -13.27 -2.98
N ASP A 193 35.33 -13.56 -2.03
CA ASP A 193 36.60 -14.24 -2.28
C ASP A 193 36.39 -15.66 -2.84
N LEU A 194 35.41 -16.40 -2.30
CA LEU A 194 35.07 -17.73 -2.78
C LEU A 194 34.45 -17.72 -4.18
N TYR A 195 33.55 -16.77 -4.51
CA TYR A 195 33.01 -16.67 -5.86
C TYR A 195 34.09 -16.31 -6.88
N ARG A 196 34.99 -15.38 -6.55
CA ARG A 196 36.12 -15.03 -7.42
C ARG A 196 37.02 -16.23 -7.69
N ARG A 197 37.34 -16.98 -6.64
CA ARG A 197 38.11 -18.22 -6.76
C ARG A 197 37.40 -19.24 -7.63
N PHE A 198 36.10 -19.46 -7.40
CA PHE A 198 35.29 -20.37 -8.20
C PHE A 198 35.29 -19.98 -9.68
N LEU A 199 35.06 -18.70 -10.00
CA LEU A 199 35.05 -18.21 -11.38
C LEU A 199 36.42 -18.30 -12.06
N ALA A 200 37.51 -18.19 -11.29
CA ALA A 200 38.86 -18.39 -11.81
C ALA A 200 39.18 -19.86 -12.08
N GLU A 201 38.70 -20.78 -11.23
CA GLU A 201 38.97 -22.22 -11.32
C GLU A 201 37.97 -22.94 -12.26
N HIS A 202 36.75 -22.40 -12.43
CA HIS A 202 35.61 -23.06 -13.08
C HIS A 202 34.80 -22.12 -14.01
N GLY A 203 35.46 -21.15 -14.66
CA GLY A 203 34.79 -20.15 -15.49
C GLY A 203 33.98 -20.67 -16.69
N ASP A 204 34.24 -21.90 -17.13
CA ASP A 204 33.59 -22.51 -18.30
C ASP A 204 32.41 -23.44 -17.92
N THR A 205 32.07 -23.58 -16.64
CA THR A 205 30.98 -24.47 -16.22
C THR A 205 29.61 -23.79 -16.39
N ALA A 206 28.55 -24.59 -16.43
CA ALA A 206 27.18 -24.07 -16.51
C ALA A 206 26.83 -23.17 -15.30
N GLU A 207 27.44 -23.47 -14.15
CA GLU A 207 27.27 -22.74 -12.89
C GLU A 207 28.05 -21.41 -12.85
N ALA A 208 28.97 -21.16 -13.78
CA ALA A 208 29.78 -19.94 -13.81
C ALA A 208 28.93 -18.68 -13.99
N ALA A 209 27.88 -18.74 -14.81
CA ALA A 209 26.94 -17.63 -14.95
C ALA A 209 26.20 -17.35 -13.63
N GLU A 210 25.71 -18.38 -12.93
CA GLU A 210 25.06 -18.17 -11.64
C GLU A 210 26.03 -17.59 -10.60
N ALA A 211 27.23 -18.16 -10.48
CA ALA A 211 28.26 -17.67 -9.57
C ALA A 211 28.71 -16.23 -9.88
N GLY A 212 28.77 -15.86 -11.17
CA GLY A 212 29.07 -14.49 -11.62
C GLY A 212 28.01 -13.48 -11.16
N LEU A 213 26.73 -13.83 -11.32
CA LEU A 213 25.65 -13.00 -10.80
C LEU A 213 25.69 -12.93 -9.26
N MET A 214 26.05 -14.04 -8.58
CA MET A 214 26.12 -14.06 -7.11
C MET A 214 27.25 -13.21 -6.56
N LEU A 215 28.39 -13.15 -7.24
CA LEU A 215 29.47 -12.22 -6.93
C LEU A 215 28.95 -10.76 -6.97
N CYS A 216 28.20 -10.41 -8.01
CA CYS A 216 27.59 -9.08 -8.14
C CYS A 216 26.63 -8.77 -6.99
N GLN A 217 25.77 -9.71 -6.63
CA GLN A 217 24.83 -9.56 -5.51
C GLN A 217 25.55 -9.45 -4.16
N ALA A 218 26.66 -10.17 -3.97
CA ALA A 218 27.48 -10.08 -2.78
C ALA A 218 28.09 -8.68 -2.62
N PHE A 219 28.62 -8.07 -3.68
CA PHE A 219 29.08 -6.67 -3.66
C PHE A 219 27.97 -5.70 -3.31
N ARG A 220 26.79 -5.85 -3.93
CA ARG A 220 25.63 -4.99 -3.65
C ARG A 220 25.19 -5.09 -2.19
N ARG A 221 25.05 -6.31 -1.66
CA ARG A 221 24.64 -6.54 -0.26
C ARG A 221 25.70 -6.09 0.75
N ALA A 222 26.97 -6.09 0.36
CA ALA A 222 28.06 -5.48 1.12
C ALA A 222 28.06 -3.94 1.08
N GLY A 223 27.14 -3.30 0.35
CA GLY A 223 27.09 -1.85 0.16
C GLY A 223 28.16 -1.32 -0.81
N GLN A 224 28.89 -2.19 -1.50
CA GLN A 224 29.95 -1.82 -2.43
C GLN A 224 29.37 -1.56 -3.84
N PHE A 225 28.52 -0.54 -3.98
CA PHE A 225 27.75 -0.28 -5.20
C PHE A 225 28.61 -0.06 -6.45
N ALA A 226 29.72 0.70 -6.34
CA ALA A 226 30.62 0.91 -7.48
C ALA A 226 31.29 -0.37 -7.96
N ALA A 227 31.65 -1.27 -7.03
CA ALA A 227 32.16 -2.59 -7.39
C ALA A 227 31.06 -3.44 -8.02
N ALA A 228 29.86 -3.47 -7.43
CA ALA A 228 28.71 -4.19 -7.96
C ALA A 228 28.36 -3.75 -9.39
N GLU A 229 28.34 -2.44 -9.67
CA GLU A 229 28.11 -1.90 -11.01
C GLU A 229 29.16 -2.42 -12.02
N ARG A 230 30.45 -2.36 -11.65
CA ARG A 230 31.53 -2.83 -12.53
C ARG A 230 31.41 -4.32 -12.81
N GLU A 231 31.20 -5.15 -11.78
CA GLU A 231 31.06 -6.60 -11.96
C GLU A 231 29.78 -6.96 -12.74
N LEU A 232 28.68 -6.22 -12.58
CA LEU A 232 27.45 -6.43 -13.37
C LEU A 232 27.66 -6.11 -14.85
N ARG A 233 28.42 -5.05 -15.17
CA ARG A 233 28.77 -4.73 -16.56
C ARG A 233 29.68 -5.79 -17.17
N ASP A 234 30.66 -6.29 -16.43
CA ASP A 234 31.52 -7.40 -16.86
C ASP A 234 30.69 -8.69 -17.06
N TYR A 235 29.79 -8.99 -16.12
CA TYR A 235 28.85 -10.11 -16.22
C TYR A 235 28.02 -10.03 -17.52
N LEU A 236 27.39 -8.90 -17.77
CA LEU A 236 26.57 -8.69 -18.97
C LEU A 236 27.39 -8.72 -20.26
N SER A 237 28.69 -8.40 -20.21
CA SER A 237 29.56 -8.52 -21.39
C SER A 237 29.87 -9.98 -21.77
N ARG A 238 29.80 -10.90 -20.80
CA ARG A 238 30.14 -12.32 -20.98
C ARG A 238 28.92 -13.22 -21.16
N TRP A 239 27.81 -12.88 -20.50
CA TRP A 239 26.62 -13.73 -20.41
C TRP A 239 25.35 -13.00 -20.84
N LEU A 240 25.42 -12.14 -21.87
CA LEU A 240 24.26 -11.37 -22.35
C LEU A 240 23.12 -12.26 -22.86
N ASP A 241 23.46 -13.38 -23.51
CA ASP A 241 22.50 -14.34 -24.06
C ASP A 241 21.96 -15.33 -23.00
N HIS A 242 22.51 -15.32 -21.78
CA HIS A 242 22.09 -16.22 -20.72
C HIS A 242 20.74 -15.77 -20.14
N PRO A 243 19.82 -16.68 -19.75
CA PRO A 243 18.51 -16.30 -19.17
C PRO A 243 18.60 -15.35 -17.96
N LEU A 244 19.69 -15.44 -17.17
CA LEU A 244 19.94 -14.56 -16.02
C LEU A 244 20.39 -13.14 -16.40
N ALA A 245 20.62 -12.84 -17.68
CA ALA A 245 20.98 -11.49 -18.13
C ALA A 245 19.89 -10.47 -17.79
N GLN A 246 18.61 -10.85 -17.87
CA GLN A 246 17.50 -10.00 -17.49
C GLN A 246 17.54 -9.61 -16.00
N ASP A 247 17.82 -10.57 -15.12
CA ASP A 247 18.03 -10.28 -13.70
C ASP A 247 19.25 -9.38 -13.48
N ALA A 248 20.35 -9.62 -14.20
CA ALA A 248 21.54 -8.78 -14.12
C ALA A 248 21.30 -7.34 -14.60
N ILE A 249 20.52 -7.12 -15.67
CA ILE A 249 20.13 -5.79 -16.15
C ILE A 249 19.27 -5.07 -15.10
N TYR A 250 18.27 -5.76 -14.53
CA TYR A 250 17.45 -5.22 -13.44
C TYR A 250 18.32 -4.83 -12.24
N GLU A 251 19.23 -5.70 -11.83
CA GLU A 251 20.15 -5.46 -10.71
C GLU A 251 21.09 -4.28 -10.98
N LEU A 252 21.60 -4.14 -12.20
CA LEU A 252 22.44 -3.03 -12.61
C LEU A 252 21.68 -1.71 -12.53
N ALA A 253 20.45 -1.66 -13.05
CA ALA A 253 19.60 -0.47 -12.97
C ALA A 253 19.30 -0.11 -11.51
N ARG A 254 19.02 -1.10 -10.65
CA ARG A 254 18.81 -0.88 -9.22
C ARG A 254 20.06 -0.36 -8.49
N VAL A 255 21.24 -0.89 -8.81
CA VAL A 255 22.52 -0.42 -8.25
C VAL A 255 22.76 1.04 -8.65
N VAL A 256 22.57 1.38 -9.92
CA VAL A 256 22.71 2.75 -10.42
C VAL A 256 21.71 3.70 -9.76
N GLN A 257 20.45 3.28 -9.60
CA GLN A 257 19.42 4.07 -8.92
C GLN A 257 19.82 4.34 -7.46
N ARG A 258 20.27 3.32 -6.72
CA ARG A 258 20.69 3.49 -5.31
C ARG A 258 21.96 4.33 -5.15
N GLN A 259 22.91 4.19 -6.06
CA GLN A 259 24.18 4.92 -6.00
C GLN A 259 24.02 6.40 -6.34
N THR A 260 23.17 6.71 -7.32
CA THR A 260 23.05 8.07 -7.86
C THR A 260 21.82 8.81 -7.37
N GLY A 261 20.80 8.11 -6.86
CA GLY A 261 19.46 8.64 -6.61
C GLY A 261 18.65 8.91 -7.88
N SER A 262 19.30 8.93 -9.06
CA SER A 262 18.68 9.34 -10.32
C SER A 262 17.92 8.19 -10.96
N VAL A 263 16.60 8.37 -11.07
CA VAL A 263 15.72 7.48 -11.84
C VAL A 263 16.06 7.55 -13.31
N GLU A 264 16.31 8.74 -13.87
CA GLU A 264 16.76 8.91 -15.24
C GLU A 264 17.95 8.01 -15.61
N ARG A 265 19.04 8.04 -14.82
CA ARG A 265 20.24 7.24 -15.12
C ARG A 265 19.96 5.75 -15.07
N ALA A 266 19.13 5.30 -14.14
CA ALA A 266 18.74 3.91 -14.01
C ALA A 266 17.80 3.46 -15.15
N THR A 267 16.86 4.30 -15.58
CA THR A 267 16.00 4.04 -16.74
C THR A 267 16.83 3.93 -18.02
N ARG A 268 17.83 4.79 -18.22
CA ARG A 268 18.76 4.70 -19.35
C ARG A 268 19.54 3.39 -19.39
N VAL A 269 19.88 2.81 -18.23
CA VAL A 269 20.48 1.47 -18.17
C VAL A 269 19.52 0.44 -18.74
N VAL A 270 18.27 0.39 -18.29
CA VAL A 270 17.28 -0.58 -18.79
C VAL A 270 17.08 -0.44 -20.30
N LEU A 271 17.01 0.80 -20.79
CA LEU A 271 16.84 1.08 -22.23
C LEU A 271 18.09 0.77 -23.07
N SER A 272 19.27 0.65 -22.45
CA SER A 272 20.52 0.37 -23.17
C SER A 272 20.71 -1.10 -23.54
N TYR A 273 19.93 -2.01 -22.94
CA TYR A 273 19.97 -3.45 -23.22
C TYR A 273 18.70 -3.88 -23.94
N GLN A 274 18.83 -4.47 -25.12
CA GLN A 274 17.69 -4.98 -25.90
C GLN A 274 17.02 -6.17 -25.20
N GLU A 275 17.82 -6.93 -24.45
CA GLU A 275 17.49 -8.16 -23.73
C GLU A 275 16.59 -7.92 -22.51
N SER A 276 16.43 -6.66 -22.08
CA SER A 276 15.53 -6.27 -20.98
C SER A 276 14.12 -6.86 -21.15
N GLY A 277 13.59 -6.90 -22.38
CA GLY A 277 12.22 -7.37 -22.63
C GLY A 277 11.17 -6.58 -21.83
N ASP A 278 9.94 -7.11 -21.74
CA ASP A 278 8.86 -6.47 -20.97
C ASP A 278 8.98 -6.76 -19.47
N PHE A 279 9.46 -7.95 -19.11
CA PHE A 279 9.62 -8.37 -17.72
C PHE A 279 10.48 -7.41 -16.90
N VAL A 280 11.68 -7.05 -17.41
CA VAL A 280 12.57 -6.12 -16.70
C VAL A 280 11.97 -4.73 -16.62
N ARG A 281 11.29 -4.27 -17.70
CA ARG A 281 10.65 -2.95 -17.73
C ARG A 281 9.53 -2.86 -16.69
N SER A 282 8.63 -3.84 -16.62
CA SER A 282 7.56 -3.89 -15.62
C SER A 282 8.11 -3.93 -14.19
N ARG A 283 9.09 -4.82 -13.93
CA ARG A 283 9.71 -4.96 -12.60
C ARG A 283 10.45 -3.69 -12.16
N PHE A 284 11.17 -3.06 -13.08
CA PHE A 284 11.90 -1.83 -12.81
C PHE A 284 10.97 -0.64 -12.60
N ALA A 285 9.89 -0.53 -13.38
CA ALA A 285 8.89 0.52 -13.20
C ALA A 285 8.28 0.52 -11.80
N LEU A 286 7.93 -0.66 -11.28
CA LEU A 286 7.41 -0.79 -9.92
C LEU A 286 8.47 -0.56 -8.83
N LEU A 287 9.74 -0.92 -9.08
CA LEU A 287 10.84 -0.60 -8.17
C LEU A 287 11.01 0.92 -8.02
N VAL A 288 10.99 1.65 -9.13
CA VAL A 288 11.19 3.10 -9.16
C VAL A 288 10.01 3.84 -8.53
N ASN A 289 8.79 3.30 -8.64
CA ASN A 289 7.59 3.89 -8.06
C ASN A 289 7.78 4.22 -6.56
N ASP A 290 8.41 3.36 -5.77
CA ASP A 290 8.64 3.64 -4.35
C ASP A 290 9.60 4.80 -4.10
N ALA A 291 10.61 4.98 -4.96
CA ALA A 291 11.51 6.13 -4.88
C ALA A 291 10.78 7.42 -5.25
N LEU A 292 10.01 7.41 -6.34
CA LEU A 292 9.20 8.55 -6.78
C LEU A 292 8.17 8.94 -5.71
N ARG A 293 7.49 7.97 -5.11
CA ARG A 293 6.51 8.22 -4.03
C ARG A 293 7.12 8.97 -2.85
N ARG A 294 8.35 8.62 -2.44
CA ARG A 294 9.04 9.32 -1.34
C ARG A 294 9.34 10.76 -1.72
N VAL A 295 9.96 10.97 -2.89
CA VAL A 295 10.29 12.33 -3.37
C VAL A 295 9.01 13.18 -3.52
N ILE A 296 7.93 12.61 -4.05
CA ILE A 296 6.64 13.33 -4.15
C ILE A 296 6.06 13.65 -2.77
N ALA A 297 6.11 12.73 -1.82
CA ALA A 297 5.60 12.98 -0.47
C ALA A 297 6.43 14.03 0.29
N ASP A 298 7.73 14.12 -0.02
CA ASP A 298 8.70 15.00 0.62
C ASP A 298 8.76 16.40 -0.01
N ASP A 299 8.73 16.50 -1.35
CA ASP A 299 8.98 17.72 -2.12
C ASP A 299 7.89 18.07 -3.16
N GLY A 300 6.92 17.18 -3.37
CA GLY A 300 5.86 17.35 -4.37
C GLY A 300 6.25 16.98 -5.80
N LEU A 301 5.47 17.46 -6.78
CA LEU A 301 5.74 17.25 -8.21
C LEU A 301 6.75 18.29 -8.72
N THR A 302 8.03 18.06 -8.46
CA THR A 302 9.10 18.91 -9.01
C THR A 302 9.29 18.66 -10.51
N PRO A 303 9.95 19.58 -11.25
CA PRO A 303 10.29 19.34 -12.66
C PRO A 303 11.14 18.08 -12.88
N GLU A 304 11.98 17.71 -11.91
CA GLU A 304 12.77 16.47 -11.96
C GLU A 304 11.87 15.23 -11.88
N VAL A 305 10.93 15.20 -10.92
CA VAL A 305 9.95 14.11 -10.81
C VAL A 305 9.07 14.00 -12.05
N ALA A 306 8.65 15.14 -12.62
CA ALA A 306 7.90 15.17 -13.87
C ALA A 306 8.71 14.55 -15.03
N GLY A 307 9.99 14.89 -15.14
CA GLY A 307 10.91 14.28 -16.10
C GLY A 307 11.09 12.78 -15.89
N ASP A 308 11.24 12.34 -14.63
CA ASP A 308 11.35 10.92 -14.29
C ASP A 308 10.07 10.12 -14.62
N LEU A 309 8.90 10.72 -14.40
CA LEU A 309 7.62 10.13 -14.79
C LEU A 309 7.46 10.04 -16.32
N ASP A 310 7.90 11.06 -17.07
CA ASP A 310 7.91 11.00 -18.55
C ASP A 310 8.87 9.91 -19.07
N LEU A 311 10.06 9.80 -18.49
CA LEU A 311 11.00 8.71 -18.80
C LEU A 311 10.40 7.34 -18.50
N LEU A 312 9.70 7.22 -17.36
CA LEU A 312 8.99 5.99 -17.00
C LEU A 312 7.87 5.68 -17.99
N ARG A 313 7.14 6.70 -18.44
CA ARG A 313 6.10 6.58 -19.47
C ARG A 313 6.66 6.05 -20.78
N MET A 314 7.84 6.55 -21.20
CA MET A 314 8.54 6.06 -22.38
C MET A 314 9.02 4.62 -22.22
N LEU A 315 9.54 4.26 -21.03
CA LEU A 315 10.04 2.91 -20.74
C LEU A 315 8.94 1.85 -20.93
N ILE A 316 7.73 2.14 -20.47
CA ILE A 316 6.61 1.18 -20.46
C ILE A 316 5.76 1.23 -21.73
N ARG A 317 6.03 2.17 -22.63
CA ARG A 317 5.24 2.33 -23.86
C ARG A 317 5.35 1.09 -24.74
N GLY A 318 4.19 0.56 -25.15
CA GLY A 318 4.08 -0.65 -25.95
C GLY A 318 4.23 -1.95 -25.16
N SER A 319 4.44 -1.88 -23.84
CA SER A 319 4.43 -3.06 -22.98
C SER A 319 3.01 -3.62 -22.90
N PRO A 320 2.83 -4.95 -22.87
CA PRO A 320 1.52 -5.56 -22.62
C PRO A 320 0.94 -5.17 -21.24
N ASP A 321 1.79 -4.72 -20.31
CA ASP A 321 1.38 -4.34 -18.95
C ASP A 321 1.30 -2.82 -18.75
N GLU A 322 1.43 -2.02 -19.83
CA GLU A 322 1.49 -0.56 -19.78
C GLU A 322 0.37 0.07 -18.94
N GLY A 323 -0.89 -0.30 -19.20
CA GLY A 323 -2.05 0.24 -18.49
C GLY A 323 -2.07 -0.11 -17.00
N LEU A 324 -1.61 -1.30 -16.64
CA LEU A 324 -1.50 -1.75 -15.25
C LEU A 324 -0.39 -1.01 -14.49
N ILE A 325 0.75 -0.82 -15.14
CA ILE A 325 1.86 -0.07 -14.55
C ILE A 325 1.44 1.37 -14.34
N LEU A 326 0.81 2.02 -15.34
CA LEU A 326 0.27 3.37 -15.21
C LEU A 326 -0.70 3.49 -14.06
N ALA A 327 -1.66 2.58 -13.93
CA ALA A 327 -2.62 2.59 -12.82
C ALA A 327 -1.92 2.44 -11.46
N THR A 328 -0.92 1.57 -11.37
CA THR A 328 -0.15 1.30 -10.15
C THR A 328 0.67 2.52 -9.71
N VAL A 329 1.38 3.14 -10.66
CA VAL A 329 2.18 4.34 -10.41
C VAL A 329 1.26 5.53 -10.08
N SER A 330 0.14 5.67 -10.78
CA SER A 330 -0.84 6.73 -10.52
C SER A 330 -1.39 6.68 -9.10
N LEU A 331 -1.73 5.48 -8.61
CA LEU A 331 -2.20 5.29 -7.25
C LEU A 331 -1.14 5.69 -6.23
N GLY A 332 0.10 5.24 -6.43
CA GLY A 332 1.23 5.54 -5.55
C GLY A 332 1.56 7.04 -5.52
N ALA A 333 1.72 7.65 -6.68
CA ALA A 333 2.03 9.07 -6.85
C ALA A 333 0.88 9.97 -6.34
N GLY A 334 -0.37 9.59 -6.61
CA GLY A 334 -1.54 10.33 -6.13
C GLY A 334 -1.63 10.34 -4.60
N TRP A 335 -1.35 9.21 -3.95
CA TRP A 335 -1.29 9.17 -2.49
C TRP A 335 -0.18 10.08 -1.94
N ALA A 336 1.02 10.02 -2.51
CA ALA A 336 2.14 10.86 -2.09
C ALA A 336 1.85 12.36 -2.29
N LEU A 337 1.22 12.72 -3.41
CA LEU A 337 0.85 14.11 -3.71
C LEU A 337 -0.27 14.61 -2.79
N ARG A 338 -1.25 13.77 -2.42
CA ARG A 338 -2.25 14.11 -1.38
C ARG A 338 -1.55 14.56 -0.10
N MET A 339 -0.55 13.80 0.36
CA MET A 339 0.18 14.11 1.59
C MET A 339 0.99 15.40 1.50
N TRP A 340 1.67 15.62 0.38
CA TRP A 340 2.39 16.86 0.13
C TRP A 340 1.45 18.08 0.14
N LEU A 341 0.36 18.01 -0.61
CA LEU A 341 -0.64 19.09 -0.68
C LEU A 341 -1.22 19.41 0.70
N TYR A 342 -1.47 18.39 1.51
CA TYR A 342 -1.92 18.57 2.89
C TYR A 342 -0.89 19.27 3.78
N ARG A 343 0.41 18.94 3.68
CA ARG A 343 1.49 19.68 4.36
C ARG A 343 1.54 21.14 3.90
N LEU A 344 1.34 21.43 2.61
CA LEU A 344 1.27 22.81 2.10
C LEU A 344 0.08 23.59 2.68
N LEU A 345 -1.09 22.97 2.77
CA LEU A 345 -2.30 23.59 3.31
C LEU A 345 -2.18 23.89 4.80
N ASP A 346 -1.65 22.95 5.58
CA ASP A 346 -1.39 23.16 7.01
C ASP A 346 -0.36 24.30 7.22
N ALA A 347 0.63 24.41 6.32
CA ALA A 347 1.60 25.51 6.28
C ALA A 347 1.08 26.81 5.66
N ARG A 348 -0.19 26.86 5.20
CA ARG A 348 -0.82 28.00 4.51
C ARG A 348 -0.08 28.48 3.25
N ARG A 349 0.58 27.57 2.54
CA ARG A 349 1.29 27.82 1.27
C ARG A 349 0.35 27.61 0.07
N PHE A 350 -0.68 28.44 -0.06
CA PHE A 350 -1.77 28.20 -1.02
C PHE A 350 -1.35 28.40 -2.48
N ASP A 351 -0.41 29.30 -2.78
CA ASP A 351 0.13 29.47 -4.13
C ASP A 351 0.82 28.19 -4.61
N ASP A 352 1.55 27.50 -3.71
CA ASP A 352 2.22 26.24 -4.01
C ASP A 352 1.25 25.07 -4.22
N VAL A 353 0.06 25.14 -3.60
CA VAL A 353 -1.03 24.17 -3.85
C VAL A 353 -1.53 24.33 -5.28
N ALA A 354 -1.73 25.56 -5.76
CA ALA A 354 -2.19 25.82 -7.13
C ALA A 354 -1.14 25.35 -8.16
N LEU A 355 0.14 25.66 -7.95
CA LEU A 355 1.24 25.17 -8.79
C LEU A 355 1.30 23.65 -8.83
N SER A 356 1.18 22.99 -7.66
CA SER A 356 1.20 21.52 -7.58
C SER A 356 0.00 20.86 -8.30
N ARG A 357 -1.18 21.49 -8.30
CA ARG A 357 -2.33 21.01 -9.09
C ARG A 357 -2.08 21.13 -10.59
N GLU A 358 -1.49 22.23 -11.05
CA GLU A 358 -1.15 22.42 -12.46
C GLU A 358 -0.16 21.34 -12.92
N SER A 359 0.88 21.07 -12.13
CA SER A 359 1.77 19.94 -12.38
C SER A 359 1.02 18.60 -12.40
N GLY A 360 0.07 18.39 -11.48
CA GLY A 360 -0.78 17.20 -11.48
C GLY A 360 -1.64 17.06 -12.73
N GLN A 361 -2.15 18.17 -13.27
CA GLN A 361 -2.90 18.18 -14.54
C GLN A 361 -2.01 17.80 -15.73
N GLN A 362 -0.78 18.32 -15.78
CA GLN A 362 0.23 17.94 -16.78
C GLN A 362 0.56 16.44 -16.70
N MET A 363 0.65 15.86 -15.49
CA MET A 363 0.80 14.41 -15.33
C MET A 363 -0.41 13.64 -15.90
N GLY A 364 -1.61 14.22 -15.76
CA GLY A 364 -2.84 13.72 -16.38
C GLY A 364 -2.77 13.62 -17.90
N GLU A 365 -2.15 14.60 -18.56
CA GLU A 365 -1.92 14.59 -20.02
C GLU A 365 -0.98 13.45 -20.46
N MET A 366 -0.07 13.01 -19.58
CA MET A 366 0.79 11.83 -19.80
C MET A 366 0.08 10.49 -19.52
N GLY A 367 -1.14 10.53 -19.01
CA GLY A 367 -1.98 9.37 -18.71
C GLY A 367 -2.00 8.94 -17.25
N TYR A 368 -1.36 9.69 -16.34
CA TYR A 368 -1.40 9.39 -14.90
C TYR A 368 -2.71 9.88 -14.27
N GLN A 369 -3.42 9.01 -13.55
CA GLN A 369 -4.70 9.35 -12.90
C GLN A 369 -4.49 9.62 -11.40
N LEU A 370 -4.17 10.88 -11.06
CA LEU A 370 -3.88 11.31 -9.68
C LEU A 370 -5.18 11.61 -8.90
N ILE A 371 -5.87 10.56 -8.45
CA ILE A 371 -7.13 10.67 -7.71
C ILE A 371 -6.90 11.37 -6.38
N GLY A 372 -7.78 12.32 -6.05
CA GLY A 372 -7.81 12.97 -4.74
C GLY A 372 -6.74 14.05 -4.51
N CYS A 373 -6.12 14.55 -5.59
CA CYS A 373 -5.04 15.55 -5.54
C CYS A 373 -5.51 16.99 -5.81
N ALA A 374 -6.80 17.29 -5.61
CA ALA A 374 -7.38 18.62 -5.80
C ALA A 374 -8.07 19.17 -4.54
N PRO A 375 -7.39 19.24 -3.39
CA PRO A 375 -7.97 19.77 -2.17
C PRO A 375 -8.20 21.28 -2.22
N HIS A 376 -9.39 21.76 -1.85
CA HIS A 376 -9.74 23.18 -1.86
C HIS A 376 -8.87 24.03 -0.89
N THR A 377 -8.52 25.24 -1.29
CA THR A 377 -7.94 26.24 -0.38
C THR A 377 -9.05 26.91 0.45
N PRO A 378 -8.72 27.60 1.56
CA PRO A 378 -9.71 28.32 2.35
C PRO A 378 -10.52 29.35 1.55
N ASP A 379 -9.92 29.98 0.54
CA ASP A 379 -10.60 30.96 -0.32
C ASP A 379 -11.61 30.28 -1.25
N GLU A 380 -11.24 29.11 -1.78
CA GLU A 380 -12.15 28.28 -2.58
C GLU A 380 -13.30 27.74 -1.72
N ASP A 381 -13.02 27.27 -0.50
CA ASP A 381 -14.05 26.87 0.46
C ASP A 381 -14.98 28.04 0.81
N ALA A 382 -14.46 29.27 0.91
CA ALA A 382 -15.26 30.47 1.16
C ALA A 382 -16.12 30.88 -0.05
N LEU A 383 -15.63 30.69 -1.28
CA LEU A 383 -16.43 30.86 -2.51
C LEU A 383 -17.54 29.81 -2.58
N LEU A 384 -17.21 28.56 -2.28
CA LEU A 384 -18.14 27.45 -2.24
C LEU A 384 -19.24 27.67 -1.20
N ALA A 385 -18.85 28.06 0.02
CA ALA A 385 -19.80 28.39 1.09
C ALA A 385 -20.77 29.51 0.70
N ARG A 386 -20.30 30.54 -0.02
CA ARG A 386 -21.16 31.61 -0.55
C ARG A 386 -22.14 31.08 -1.59
N ALA A 387 -21.68 30.22 -2.50
CA ALA A 387 -22.52 29.60 -3.51
C ALA A 387 -23.62 28.70 -2.88
N LEU A 388 -23.26 27.89 -1.87
CA LEU A 388 -24.20 27.02 -1.17
C LEU A 388 -25.27 27.82 -0.41
N LYS A 389 -24.87 28.90 0.26
CA LYS A 389 -25.81 29.81 0.94
C LYS A 389 -26.74 30.54 -0.03
N ALA A 390 -26.36 30.65 -1.30
CA ALA A 390 -27.19 31.19 -2.38
C ALA A 390 -28.09 30.12 -3.05
N GLY A 391 -28.09 28.88 -2.54
CA GLY A 391 -28.94 27.79 -3.05
C GLY A 391 -28.36 27.02 -4.24
N LYS A 392 -27.05 27.15 -4.55
CA LYS A 392 -26.42 26.28 -5.54
C LYS A 392 -26.33 24.83 -5.04
N PRO A 393 -26.45 23.82 -5.93
CA PRO A 393 -26.35 22.42 -5.54
C PRO A 393 -24.96 22.09 -4.99
N VAL A 394 -24.93 21.28 -3.92
CA VAL A 394 -23.68 20.81 -3.29
C VAL A 394 -22.99 19.72 -4.12
N ASP A 395 -23.67 19.12 -5.09
CA ASP A 395 -23.08 18.05 -5.92
C ASP A 395 -21.96 18.54 -6.83
N GLU A 396 -21.90 19.84 -7.13
CA GLU A 396 -20.77 20.46 -7.83
C GLU A 396 -19.58 20.74 -6.90
N ALA A 397 -19.79 20.63 -5.59
CA ALA A 397 -18.93 21.13 -4.53
C ALA A 397 -18.23 20.02 -3.73
N LEU A 398 -18.93 18.90 -3.51
CA LEU A 398 -18.43 17.74 -2.78
C LEU A 398 -18.81 16.47 -3.54
N THR A 399 -17.86 15.55 -3.66
CA THR A 399 -18.10 14.20 -4.18
C THR A 399 -18.74 13.34 -3.10
N PHE A 400 -19.98 12.92 -3.33
CA PHE A 400 -20.78 12.07 -2.43
C PHE A 400 -20.86 10.62 -2.94
N GLY A 401 -21.17 9.69 -2.05
CA GLY A 401 -21.34 8.27 -2.38
C GLY A 401 -20.02 7.51 -2.57
N GLU A 402 -18.91 8.13 -2.22
CA GLU A 402 -17.58 7.58 -2.48
C GLU A 402 -17.14 6.62 -1.38
N HIS A 403 -16.79 5.40 -1.79
CA HIS A 403 -16.27 4.36 -0.90
C HIS A 403 -14.74 4.30 -0.91
N HIS A 404 -14.09 5.02 -1.83
CA HIS A 404 -12.63 5.04 -1.90
C HIS A 404 -12.05 5.85 -0.72
N PRO A 405 -11.16 5.29 0.11
CA PRO A 405 -10.61 5.97 1.29
C PRO A 405 -10.05 7.37 0.98
N LEU A 406 -9.33 7.51 -0.14
CA LEU A 406 -8.80 8.80 -0.60
C LEU A 406 -9.89 9.87 -0.82
N GLN A 407 -11.02 9.47 -1.41
CA GLN A 407 -12.13 10.39 -1.70
C GLN A 407 -12.91 10.71 -0.44
N VAL A 408 -13.11 9.73 0.45
CA VAL A 408 -13.71 9.93 1.78
C VAL A 408 -12.93 10.99 2.57
N GLY A 409 -11.61 10.96 2.51
CA GLY A 409 -10.77 11.95 3.19
C GLY A 409 -10.95 13.38 2.67
N LEU A 410 -11.00 13.56 1.35
CA LEU A 410 -11.31 14.86 0.75
C LEU A 410 -12.71 15.34 1.09
N PHE A 411 -13.70 14.46 0.99
CA PHE A 411 -15.08 14.74 1.34
C PHE A 411 -15.20 15.20 2.79
N ALA A 412 -14.64 14.43 3.74
CA ALA A 412 -14.65 14.76 5.16
C ALA A 412 -14.07 16.15 5.42
N ARG A 413 -12.90 16.44 4.82
CA ARG A 413 -12.28 17.75 4.97
C ARG A 413 -13.14 18.88 4.39
N GLY A 414 -13.61 18.75 3.16
CA GLY A 414 -14.44 19.77 2.51
C GLY A 414 -15.73 20.03 3.30
N ALA A 415 -16.38 18.96 3.78
CA ALA A 415 -17.55 19.06 4.64
C ALA A 415 -17.24 19.81 5.94
N LEU A 416 -16.16 19.46 6.64
CA LEU A 416 -15.76 20.12 7.90
C LEU A 416 -15.39 21.60 7.71
N ALA A 417 -14.74 21.95 6.60
CA ALA A 417 -14.45 23.34 6.24
C ALA A 417 -15.75 24.14 6.02
N LEU A 418 -16.68 23.60 5.23
CA LEU A 418 -17.98 24.22 4.96
C LEU A 418 -18.86 24.32 6.23
N ILE A 419 -18.79 23.34 7.14
CA ILE A 419 -19.43 23.41 8.46
C ILE A 419 -18.88 24.59 9.26
N GLY A 420 -17.56 24.77 9.27
CA GLY A 420 -16.89 25.92 9.91
C GLY A 420 -17.34 27.26 9.33
N LEU A 421 -17.64 27.30 8.04
CA LEU A 421 -18.16 28.47 7.32
C LEU A 421 -19.68 28.64 7.45
N GLY A 422 -20.37 27.81 8.24
CA GLY A 422 -21.80 27.95 8.54
C GLY A 422 -22.74 27.40 7.47
N CYS A 423 -22.31 26.42 6.67
CA CYS A 423 -23.12 25.77 5.64
C CYS A 423 -23.87 24.51 6.13
N ALA A 424 -24.09 24.36 7.44
CA ALA A 424 -24.66 23.15 8.02
C ALA A 424 -26.03 22.77 7.40
N ASN A 425 -26.96 23.73 7.27
CA ASN A 425 -28.28 23.47 6.68
C ASN A 425 -28.18 23.03 5.21
N SER A 426 -27.38 23.72 4.40
CA SER A 426 -27.17 23.38 2.99
C SER A 426 -26.59 21.97 2.82
N LEU A 427 -25.68 21.55 3.71
CA LEU A 427 -25.13 20.20 3.71
C LEU A 427 -26.16 19.15 4.10
N ILE A 428 -27.03 19.43 5.09
CA ILE A 428 -28.14 18.54 5.46
C ILE A 428 -29.08 18.32 4.29
N GLU A 429 -29.48 19.39 3.61
CA GLU A 429 -30.37 19.35 2.45
C GLU A 429 -29.76 18.52 1.31
N ALA A 430 -28.47 18.69 1.03
CA ALA A 430 -27.79 17.92 -0.01
C ALA A 430 -27.64 16.43 0.32
N LEU A 431 -27.44 16.09 1.59
CA LEU A 431 -27.28 14.70 2.05
C LEU A 431 -28.63 13.98 2.25
N ALA A 432 -29.74 14.70 2.36
CA ALA A 432 -31.06 14.13 2.64
C ALA A 432 -31.63 13.18 1.56
N PRO A 433 -31.56 13.48 0.24
CA PRO A 433 -32.28 12.71 -0.78
C PRO A 433 -31.57 11.43 -1.25
N ARG A 434 -30.36 11.14 -0.78
CA ARG A 434 -29.53 10.01 -1.26
C ARG A 434 -29.32 8.95 -0.19
N ASP A 435 -28.99 7.73 -0.62
CA ASP A 435 -28.42 6.74 0.30
C ASP A 435 -27.02 7.18 0.70
N ARG A 436 -26.78 7.22 2.02
CA ARG A 436 -25.58 7.80 2.61
C ARG A 436 -24.60 6.69 2.95
N THR A 437 -23.34 6.90 2.59
CA THR A 437 -22.24 6.05 3.06
C THR A 437 -22.15 6.13 4.60
N PRO A 438 -21.52 5.15 5.27
CA PRO A 438 -21.40 5.18 6.73
C PRO A 438 -20.79 6.48 7.29
N VAL A 439 -19.79 7.05 6.60
CA VAL A 439 -19.14 8.32 7.00
C VAL A 439 -20.07 9.52 6.76
N GLU A 440 -20.81 9.54 5.65
CA GLU A 440 -21.83 10.56 5.39
C GLU A 440 -22.96 10.53 6.42
N ARG A 441 -23.35 9.35 6.91
CA ARG A 441 -24.35 9.21 7.98
C ARG A 441 -23.88 9.82 9.29
N LEU A 442 -22.62 9.56 9.69
CA LEU A 442 -22.03 10.21 10.86
C LEU A 442 -22.02 11.74 10.73
N LEU A 443 -21.58 12.25 9.58
CA LEU A 443 -21.56 13.68 9.32
C LEU A 443 -22.97 14.27 9.36
N TRP A 444 -23.95 13.61 8.76
CA TRP A 444 -25.35 14.03 8.78
C TRP A 444 -25.93 14.04 10.20
N ALA A 445 -25.67 13.01 10.99
CA ALA A 445 -26.11 12.93 12.39
C ALA A 445 -25.57 14.10 13.22
N GLY A 446 -24.27 14.38 13.11
CA GLY A 446 -23.65 15.54 13.75
C GLY A 446 -24.21 16.87 13.24
N LEU A 447 -24.52 16.99 11.95
CA LEU A 447 -25.10 18.19 11.36
C LEU A 447 -26.49 18.46 11.94
N CYS A 448 -27.36 17.44 11.96
CA CYS A 448 -28.69 17.51 12.55
C CYS A 448 -28.62 17.91 14.03
N ARG A 449 -27.70 17.31 14.80
CA ARG A 449 -27.50 17.67 16.21
C ARG A 449 -27.09 19.13 16.36
N ARG A 450 -26.15 19.62 15.54
CA ARG A 450 -25.65 21.01 15.55
C ARG A 450 -26.75 22.04 15.29
N VAL A 451 -27.72 21.72 14.42
CA VAL A 451 -28.83 22.63 14.08
C VAL A 451 -30.08 22.44 14.96
N GLY A 452 -30.00 21.59 15.99
CA GLY A 452 -31.09 21.35 16.94
C GLY A 452 -32.12 20.31 16.48
N ARG A 453 -31.88 19.57 15.40
CA ARG A 453 -32.71 18.43 14.94
C ARG A 453 -32.33 17.17 15.74
N ILE A 454 -32.60 17.20 17.04
CA ILE A 454 -32.10 16.23 18.02
C ILE A 454 -32.58 14.80 17.72
N GLN A 455 -33.86 14.63 17.42
CA GLN A 455 -34.45 13.32 17.16
C GLN A 455 -33.84 12.66 15.92
N GLU A 456 -33.69 13.42 14.83
CA GLU A 456 -33.11 12.92 13.59
C GLU A 456 -31.63 12.55 13.76
N ALA A 457 -30.88 13.34 14.53
CA ALA A 457 -29.51 13.00 14.89
C ALA A 457 -29.44 11.68 15.67
N GLN A 458 -30.34 11.49 16.64
CA GLN A 458 -30.43 10.28 17.45
C GLN A 458 -30.71 9.05 16.58
N GLU A 459 -31.73 9.11 15.72
CA GLU A 459 -32.09 8.02 14.81
C GLU A 459 -30.92 7.64 13.88
N GLU A 460 -30.16 8.63 13.41
CA GLU A 460 -29.02 8.37 12.55
C GLU A 460 -27.80 7.82 13.30
N PHE A 461 -27.55 8.24 14.55
CA PHE A 461 -26.54 7.62 15.40
C PHE A 461 -26.90 6.16 15.75
N GLU A 462 -28.17 5.85 15.95
CA GLU A 462 -28.67 4.48 16.13
C GLU A 462 -28.44 3.61 14.89
N ARG A 463 -28.66 4.16 13.68
CA ARG A 463 -28.31 3.47 12.42
C ARG A 463 -26.81 3.25 12.30
N CYS A 464 -26.00 4.25 12.66
CA CYS A 464 -24.55 4.11 12.68
C CYS A 464 -24.14 3.00 13.66
N PHE A 465 -24.71 2.99 14.86
CA PHE A 465 -24.47 1.93 15.85
C PHE A 465 -24.88 0.55 15.35
N ALA A 466 -26.02 0.42 14.66
CA ALA A 466 -26.48 -0.85 14.09
C ALA A 466 -25.47 -1.50 13.12
N TYR A 467 -24.50 -0.73 12.59
CA TYR A 467 -23.38 -1.30 11.86
C TYR A 467 -22.49 -2.24 12.69
N THR A 468 -22.57 -2.27 14.03
CA THR A 468 -21.90 -3.29 14.84
C THR A 468 -22.32 -4.70 14.47
N ASP A 469 -23.58 -4.89 14.07
CA ASP A 469 -24.10 -6.20 13.65
C ASP A 469 -23.53 -6.58 12.27
N VAL A 470 -23.31 -5.58 11.42
CA VAL A 470 -22.69 -5.74 10.10
C VAL A 470 -21.18 -5.98 10.24
N LEU A 471 -20.50 -5.37 11.22
CA LEU A 471 -19.08 -5.59 11.50
C LEU A 471 -18.76 -7.05 11.84
N ALA A 472 -19.71 -7.82 12.38
CA ALA A 472 -19.49 -9.25 12.55
C ALA A 472 -19.18 -9.95 11.22
N ARG A 473 -19.65 -9.39 10.09
CA ARG A 473 -19.52 -9.91 8.73
C ARG A 473 -18.59 -9.07 7.84
N GLU A 474 -18.43 -7.77 8.12
CA GLU A 474 -17.73 -6.81 7.26
C GLU A 474 -16.70 -5.94 8.01
N ARG A 475 -15.62 -6.54 8.54
CA ARG A 475 -14.52 -5.88 9.28
C ARG A 475 -13.46 -5.15 8.44
N SER A 476 -13.69 -4.94 7.15
CA SER A 476 -12.69 -4.35 6.24
C SER A 476 -13.12 -3.01 5.68
N ASP A 477 -14.31 -2.52 6.02
CA ASP A 477 -14.70 -1.15 5.71
C ASP A 477 -14.25 -0.22 6.84
N PRO A 478 -13.27 0.66 6.62
CA PRO A 478 -12.95 1.66 7.63
C PRO A 478 -14.18 2.52 7.94
N GLY A 479 -14.90 3.00 6.92
CA GLY A 479 -16.08 3.84 7.11
C GLY A 479 -17.14 3.19 8.00
N LEU A 480 -17.42 1.90 7.81
CA LEU A 480 -18.39 1.16 8.63
C LEU A 480 -17.88 0.95 10.06
N ILE A 481 -16.59 0.59 10.24
CA ILE A 481 -15.98 0.44 11.58
C ILE A 481 -16.10 1.75 12.36
N TRP A 482 -15.78 2.86 11.71
CA TRP A 482 -15.80 4.17 12.33
C TRP A 482 -17.21 4.67 12.60
N ALA A 483 -18.14 4.46 11.67
CA ALA A 483 -19.57 4.72 11.88
C ALA A 483 -20.13 3.97 13.09
N ALA A 484 -19.87 2.67 13.19
CA ALA A 484 -20.31 1.86 14.32
C ALA A 484 -19.78 2.39 15.65
N ARG A 485 -18.47 2.65 15.73
CA ARG A 485 -17.82 3.11 16.97
C ARG A 485 -18.25 4.52 17.38
N LEU A 486 -18.32 5.44 16.44
CA LEU A 486 -18.73 6.82 16.72
C LEU A 486 -20.24 6.91 17.00
N GLY A 487 -21.06 6.05 16.38
CA GLY A 487 -22.45 5.85 16.76
C GLY A 487 -22.58 5.36 18.20
N ALA A 488 -21.86 4.30 18.58
CA ALA A 488 -21.84 3.80 19.96
C ALA A 488 -21.39 4.87 20.98
N TYR A 489 -20.35 5.64 20.64
CA TYR A 489 -19.87 6.75 21.44
C TYR A 489 -20.93 7.85 21.57
N ALA A 490 -21.56 8.27 20.47
CA ALA A 490 -22.61 9.29 20.49
C ALA A 490 -23.82 8.90 21.34
N LEU A 491 -24.12 7.60 21.40
CA LEU A 491 -25.18 7.01 22.20
C LEU A 491 -24.77 6.67 23.64
N GLU A 492 -23.56 7.04 24.09
CA GLU A 492 -23.04 6.78 25.44
C GLU A 492 -22.86 5.29 25.77
N LEU A 493 -22.76 4.44 24.74
CA LEU A 493 -22.57 2.98 24.90
C LEU A 493 -21.10 2.58 24.98
N THR A 494 -20.17 3.47 24.66
CA THR A 494 -18.72 3.19 24.63
C THR A 494 -17.93 4.42 25.09
N PRO A 495 -16.91 4.25 25.95
CA PRO A 495 -16.11 5.37 26.41
C PRO A 495 -15.20 5.92 25.30
N TRP A 496 -14.86 7.20 25.40
CA TRP A 496 -13.97 7.90 24.46
C TRP A 496 -12.65 7.18 24.22
N GLN A 497 -12.04 6.65 25.28
CA GLN A 497 -10.74 5.98 25.20
C GLN A 497 -10.74 4.81 24.20
N THR A 498 -11.84 4.06 24.12
CA THR A 498 -11.97 2.95 23.15
C THR A 498 -12.03 3.44 21.69
N VAL A 499 -12.56 4.64 21.46
CA VAL A 499 -12.54 5.28 20.13
C VAL A 499 -11.12 5.75 19.80
N VAL A 500 -10.45 6.44 20.72
CA VAL A 500 -9.10 6.98 20.51
C VAL A 500 -8.05 5.89 20.35
N ASP A 501 -8.07 4.85 21.20
CA ASP A 501 -7.09 3.76 21.09
C ASP A 501 -7.16 3.08 19.73
N ALA A 502 -8.37 3.00 19.16
CA ALA A 502 -8.56 2.48 17.82
C ALA A 502 -7.97 3.40 16.74
N LEU A 503 -8.12 4.72 16.89
CA LEU A 503 -7.59 5.70 15.95
C LEU A 503 -6.05 5.68 16.00
N ARG A 504 -5.50 5.55 17.21
CA ARG A 504 -4.06 5.56 17.47
C ARG A 504 -3.32 4.33 16.98
N LEU A 505 -3.96 3.15 16.98
CA LEU A 505 -3.39 1.94 16.38
C LEU A 505 -3.15 2.07 14.86
N ARG A 506 -3.47 3.22 14.26
CA ARG A 506 -3.50 3.48 12.83
C ARG A 506 -2.82 4.80 12.43
N ILE A 507 -2.00 5.41 13.30
CA ILE A 507 -1.37 6.73 13.02
C ILE A 507 -0.51 6.72 11.74
N ASP A 508 0.05 5.58 11.36
CA ASP A 508 0.82 5.44 10.11
C ASP A 508 -0.08 5.37 8.86
N ASP A 509 -1.38 5.19 9.04
CA ASP A 509 -2.38 5.12 7.97
C ASP A 509 -3.05 6.49 7.82
N HIS A 510 -2.52 7.31 6.91
CA HIS A 510 -3.03 8.66 6.62
C HIS A 510 -4.53 8.68 6.21
N ASP A 511 -5.13 7.53 5.91
CA ASP A 511 -6.56 7.40 5.63
C ASP A 511 -7.43 7.51 6.90
N ALA A 512 -6.87 7.34 8.10
CA ALA A 512 -7.59 7.46 9.37
C ALA A 512 -7.76 8.92 9.85
N LEU A 513 -6.89 9.84 9.41
CA LEU A 513 -6.85 11.22 9.92
C LEU A 513 -8.13 12.05 9.64
N PRO A 514 -8.77 11.95 8.46
CA PRO A 514 -10.05 12.62 8.24
C PRO A 514 -11.17 12.11 9.17
N LEU A 515 -11.11 10.84 9.58
CA LEU A 515 -12.08 10.23 10.48
C LEU A 515 -11.82 10.64 11.94
N GLU A 516 -10.56 10.85 12.31
CA GLU A 516 -10.18 11.47 13.58
C GLU A 516 -10.77 12.90 13.69
N ALA A 517 -10.67 13.70 12.64
CA ALA A 517 -11.29 15.03 12.63
C ALA A 517 -12.83 14.98 12.76
N ILE A 518 -13.49 14.03 12.09
CA ILE A 518 -14.94 13.79 12.29
C ILE A 518 -15.23 13.41 13.74
N ALA A 519 -14.41 12.55 14.36
CA ALA A 519 -14.59 12.17 15.76
C ALA A 519 -14.50 13.36 16.72
N GLY A 520 -13.50 14.22 16.53
CA GLY A 520 -13.34 15.46 17.31
C GLY A 520 -14.52 16.41 17.14
N TRP A 521 -15.02 16.54 15.91
CA TRP A 521 -16.20 17.35 15.63
C TRP A 521 -17.49 16.78 16.23
N ILE A 522 -17.70 15.46 16.17
CA ILE A 522 -18.84 14.80 16.82
C ILE A 522 -18.78 15.04 18.33
N ALA A 523 -17.61 14.89 18.96
CA ALA A 523 -17.42 15.21 20.37
C ALA A 523 -17.78 16.67 20.69
N GLU A 524 -17.36 17.64 19.85
CA GLU A 524 -17.72 19.06 20.00
C GLU A 524 -19.24 19.23 19.98
N VAL A 525 -19.92 18.65 19.00
CA VAL A 525 -21.38 18.79 18.81
C VAL A 525 -22.19 18.10 19.91
N LEU A 526 -21.66 17.04 20.51
CA LEU A 526 -22.26 16.36 21.67
C LEU A 526 -22.01 17.12 23.00
N GLY A 527 -21.20 18.17 22.99
CA GLY A 527 -20.85 18.93 24.20
C GLY A 527 -19.73 18.29 25.03
N ARG A 528 -19.00 17.32 24.48
CA ARG A 528 -17.88 16.63 25.14
C ARG A 528 -16.58 17.38 24.89
N ILE A 529 -16.44 18.51 25.58
CA ILE A 529 -15.41 19.52 25.32
C ILE A 529 -13.98 18.96 25.46
N ASP A 530 -13.72 18.12 26.46
CA ASP A 530 -12.37 17.58 26.70
C ASP A 530 -11.95 16.58 25.63
N ASP A 531 -12.88 15.73 25.17
CA ASP A 531 -12.67 14.78 24.09
C ASP A 531 -12.40 15.51 22.76
N ALA A 532 -13.20 16.53 22.44
CA ALA A 532 -12.99 17.36 21.25
C ALA A 532 -11.64 18.10 21.30
N ARG A 533 -11.29 18.68 22.45
CA ARG A 533 -10.00 19.35 22.66
C ARG A 533 -8.83 18.39 22.48
N HIS A 534 -8.97 17.15 22.93
CA HIS A 534 -7.95 16.12 22.77
C HIS A 534 -7.63 15.88 21.29
N VAL A 535 -8.66 15.66 20.46
CA VAL A 535 -8.50 15.47 19.01
C VAL A 535 -7.91 16.69 18.34
N TYR A 536 -8.43 17.89 18.61
CA TYR A 536 -7.97 19.09 17.93
C TYR A 536 -6.49 19.38 18.23
N ARG A 537 -6.02 19.09 19.44
CA ARG A 537 -4.59 19.16 19.76
C ARG A 537 -3.78 18.12 18.99
N ALA A 538 -4.23 16.86 18.94
CA ALA A 538 -3.53 15.81 18.20
C ALA A 538 -3.35 16.16 16.71
N LEU A 539 -4.39 16.73 16.08
CA LEU A 539 -4.33 17.23 14.70
C LEU A 539 -3.37 18.43 14.56
N ILE A 540 -3.34 19.35 15.52
CA ILE A 540 -2.40 20.48 15.45
C ILE A 540 -0.94 20.00 15.63
N ASP A 541 -0.73 19.06 16.54
CA ASP A 541 0.59 18.53 16.88
C ASP A 541 1.17 17.61 15.78
N THR A 542 0.33 17.09 14.88
CA THR A 542 0.70 16.16 13.80
C THR A 542 0.32 16.72 12.42
N PRO A 543 1.04 17.73 11.89
CA PRO A 543 0.71 18.34 10.60
C PRO A 543 0.84 17.35 9.43
N GLY A 544 0.18 17.65 8.32
CA GLY A 544 0.21 16.84 7.09
C GLY A 544 -1.12 16.22 6.69
N HIS A 545 -2.23 16.65 7.31
CA HIS A 545 -3.58 16.21 6.96
C HIS A 545 -4.45 17.34 6.39
N GLY A 546 -3.95 18.57 6.31
CA GLY A 546 -4.67 19.71 5.73
C GLY A 546 -5.85 20.18 6.60
N LEU A 547 -5.79 19.91 7.91
CA LEU A 547 -6.86 20.20 8.88
C LEU A 547 -6.36 21.02 10.08
N VAL A 548 -5.09 21.43 10.12
CA VAL A 548 -4.52 22.21 11.25
C VAL A 548 -5.26 23.52 11.42
N GLY A 549 -5.58 24.21 10.32
CA GLY A 549 -6.36 25.45 10.34
C GLY A 549 -7.77 25.24 10.91
N TRP A 550 -8.42 24.13 10.54
CA TRP A 550 -9.75 23.79 11.02
C TRP A 550 -9.75 23.40 12.50
N ALA A 551 -8.78 22.59 12.94
CA ALA A 551 -8.62 22.16 14.33
C ALA A 551 -8.31 23.35 15.25
N THR A 552 -7.45 24.27 14.81
CA THR A 552 -7.17 25.54 15.53
C THR A 552 -8.45 26.34 15.75
N ALA A 553 -9.25 26.55 14.69
CA ALA A 553 -10.54 27.21 14.82
C ALA A 553 -11.51 26.43 15.72
N GLY A 554 -11.40 25.11 15.77
CA GLY A 554 -12.12 24.25 16.72
C GLY A 554 -11.79 24.56 18.17
N LEU A 555 -10.51 24.63 18.52
CA LEU A 555 -10.07 24.99 19.87
C LEU A 555 -10.58 26.39 20.28
N GLU A 556 -10.50 27.38 19.39
CA GLU A 556 -11.00 28.73 19.64
C GLU A 556 -12.52 28.73 19.93
N ARG A 557 -13.30 27.91 19.21
CA ARG A 557 -14.74 27.74 19.48
C ARG A 557 -14.98 27.13 20.86
N LEU A 558 -14.23 26.10 21.24
CA LEU A 558 -14.35 25.46 22.56
C LEU A 558 -14.01 26.44 23.69
N GLU A 559 -12.94 27.24 23.54
CA GLU A 559 -12.59 28.28 24.53
C GLU A 559 -13.67 29.34 24.68
N THR A 560 -14.24 29.79 23.56
CA THR A 560 -15.33 30.76 23.56
C THR A 560 -16.58 30.20 24.22
N ALA A 561 -16.91 28.92 24.01
CA ALA A 561 -18.03 28.25 24.65
C ALA A 561 -17.85 28.16 26.17
N VAL A 562 -16.65 27.78 26.64
CA VAL A 562 -16.33 27.73 28.08
C VAL A 562 -16.46 29.10 28.73
N ARG A 563 -15.95 30.17 28.09
CA ARG A 563 -16.07 31.56 28.59
C ARG A 563 -17.50 32.08 28.63
N ARG A 564 -18.43 31.51 27.86
CA ARG A 564 -19.85 31.89 27.89
C ARG A 564 -20.64 31.13 28.95
N ALA A 565 -20.12 30.00 29.42
CA ALA A 565 -20.78 29.13 30.39
C ALA A 565 -20.36 29.41 31.84
N GLY A 566 -19.14 29.91 32.04
CA GLY A 566 -18.65 30.43 33.33
C GLY A 566 -18.87 31.92 33.45
#